data_AF-A0A6B2LD79-F1
#
_entry.id   AF-A0A6B2LD79-F1
#
_cell.length_a   1.000
_cell.length_b   1.000
_cell.length_c   1.000
_cell.angle_alpha   90.00
_cell.angle_beta   90.00
_cell.angle_gamma   90.00
#
_symmetry.space_group_name_H-M   'P 1'
#
loop_
_entity.id
_entity.type
_entity.pdbx_description
1 polymer ?
#
loop_
_entity_poly.entity_id
_entity_poly.type
_entity_poly.pdbx_seq_one_letter_code
_entity_poly.pdbx_strand_id
1 'polypeptide(L)'
;MKLSGVPFVEVAASKSHSPSKILPVISINHGKVISNGPLHIIDFLKKMGYLLPAEKGLSELQLADSYSLTSLILYKFLKYHQFNWWMEKDNYEGFTKIIYEEDKWNWDLPAPKTISSNLQEEGYTLNKIDQIYEDTDQCLKVLSTKLGKNKYFMGMGPTTVDCVAYAFFSIHLFSSLPNKSISELISKYQNLVQFTHNMAFLVYTTNHKNPAPLTAYLNKKKNKETSEQKKKKENEYALHIFLGLTALTLFRGYLYTVIQALN
;
A
#
# COMPACT_ATOMS: atom_id res chain seq x y z
N MET A 1 -6.33 -3.96 -9.06
CA MET A 1 -7.44 -4.94 -9.14
C MET A 1 -8.79 -4.28 -8.88
N LYS A 2 -9.06 -3.71 -7.70
CA LYS A 2 -10.31 -2.94 -7.45
C LYS A 2 -10.59 -1.87 -8.51
N LEU A 3 -9.65 -0.95 -8.68
CA LEU A 3 -9.77 0.17 -9.62
C LEU A 3 -9.76 -0.24 -11.11
N SER A 4 -9.22 -1.42 -11.41
CA SER A 4 -9.15 -1.95 -12.78
C SER A 4 -10.31 -2.89 -13.11
N GLY A 5 -11.27 -3.06 -12.19
CA GLY A 5 -12.43 -3.93 -12.38
C GLY A 5 -12.09 -5.42 -12.51
N VAL A 6 -10.88 -5.84 -12.10
CA VAL A 6 -10.53 -7.26 -12.13
C VAL A 6 -11.44 -7.96 -11.11
N PRO A 7 -12.16 -9.01 -11.47
CA PRO A 7 -12.91 -9.80 -10.50
C PRO A 7 -11.94 -10.61 -9.65
N PHE A 8 -12.06 -10.54 -8.33
CA PHE A 8 -11.20 -11.33 -7.46
C PHE A 8 -11.75 -11.69 -6.09
N VAL A 9 -11.12 -12.71 -5.49
CA VAL A 9 -11.26 -13.06 -4.07
C VAL A 9 -9.91 -12.88 -3.37
N GLU A 10 -9.91 -12.16 -2.25
CA GLU A 10 -8.75 -12.06 -1.36
C GLU A 10 -8.72 -13.30 -0.48
N VAL A 11 -7.60 -14.03 -0.54
CA VAL A 11 -7.35 -15.18 0.34
C VAL A 11 -6.03 -14.94 1.04
N ALA A 12 -6.04 -15.09 2.36
CA ALA A 12 -4.80 -15.08 3.13
C ALA A 12 -3.93 -16.27 2.73
N ALA A 13 -2.66 -15.99 2.43
CA ALA A 13 -1.72 -16.98 1.94
C ALA A 13 -0.62 -17.25 2.97
N SER A 14 0.26 -18.21 2.70
CA SER A 14 1.55 -18.37 3.38
C SER A 14 2.68 -18.43 2.34
N LYS A 15 3.97 -18.27 2.71
CA LYS A 15 5.07 -18.36 1.72
C LYS A 15 5.12 -19.73 1.04
N SER A 16 4.49 -20.76 1.61
CA SER A 16 4.35 -22.08 0.95
C SER A 16 3.53 -22.02 -0.34
N HIS A 17 2.64 -21.06 -0.48
CA HIS A 17 1.80 -20.86 -1.67
C HIS A 17 2.55 -20.17 -2.82
N SER A 18 3.78 -19.71 -2.57
CA SER A 18 4.62 -19.04 -3.54
C SER A 18 5.82 -19.94 -3.90
N PRO A 19 5.95 -20.37 -5.17
CA PRO A 19 7.16 -21.06 -5.64
C PRO A 19 8.45 -20.29 -5.36
N SER A 20 8.41 -18.96 -5.47
CA SER A 20 9.54 -18.06 -5.22
C SER A 20 9.70 -17.67 -3.75
N LYS A 21 8.78 -18.09 -2.86
CA LYS A 21 8.64 -17.62 -1.47
C LYS A 21 8.41 -16.10 -1.35
N ILE A 22 8.10 -15.42 -2.45
CA ILE A 22 7.80 -14.00 -2.54
C ILE A 22 6.29 -13.81 -2.66
N LEU A 23 5.78 -12.79 -1.99
CA LEU A 23 4.37 -12.43 -1.97
C LEU A 23 4.18 -11.04 -2.56
N PRO A 24 2.95 -10.68 -2.99
CA PRO A 24 1.74 -11.51 -3.06
C PRO A 24 1.86 -12.57 -4.16
N VAL A 25 0.83 -13.40 -4.26
CA VAL A 25 0.66 -14.30 -5.40
C VAL A 25 -0.71 -14.10 -6.05
N ILE A 26 -0.82 -14.35 -7.35
CA ILE A 26 -2.11 -14.50 -8.01
C ILE A 26 -2.25 -15.96 -8.40
N SER A 27 -3.34 -16.59 -7.98
CA SER A 27 -3.72 -17.92 -8.46
C SER A 27 -4.85 -17.78 -9.47
N ILE A 28 -4.68 -18.36 -10.65
CA ILE A 28 -5.64 -18.32 -11.75
C ILE A 28 -6.08 -19.75 -12.02
N ASN A 29 -7.39 -19.96 -12.09
CA ASN A 29 -8.01 -21.26 -12.38
C ASN A 29 -7.49 -22.40 -11.50
N HIS A 30 -7.25 -22.13 -10.21
CA HIS A 30 -6.75 -23.09 -9.22
C HIS A 30 -5.40 -23.78 -9.55
N GLY A 31 -4.62 -23.28 -10.52
CA GLY A 31 -3.39 -23.97 -10.98
C GLY A 31 -2.21 -23.09 -11.38
N LYS A 32 -2.44 -21.94 -12.04
CA LYS A 32 -1.33 -21.05 -12.42
C LYS A 32 -1.08 -20.02 -11.32
N VAL A 33 0.09 -20.10 -10.69
CA VAL A 33 0.51 -19.17 -9.64
C VAL A 33 1.53 -18.18 -10.20
N ILE A 34 1.19 -16.89 -10.22
CA ILE A 34 2.11 -15.79 -10.51
C ILE A 34 2.64 -15.27 -9.17
N SER A 35 3.96 -15.26 -8.98
CA SER A 35 4.54 -15.10 -7.62
C SER A 35 5.82 -14.28 -7.51
N ASN A 36 6.18 -13.44 -8.50
CA ASN A 36 7.44 -12.67 -8.43
C ASN A 36 7.21 -11.22 -7.97
N GLY A 37 6.34 -11.04 -6.98
CA GLY A 37 6.02 -9.72 -6.46
C GLY A 37 5.06 -8.91 -7.33
N PRO A 38 4.74 -7.69 -6.89
CA PRO A 38 3.60 -6.91 -7.33
C PRO A 38 3.79 -6.29 -8.70
N LEU A 39 5.01 -5.85 -9.03
CA LEU A 39 5.28 -5.28 -10.34
C LEU A 39 5.08 -6.34 -11.41
N HIS A 40 5.55 -7.57 -11.16
CA HIS A 40 5.31 -8.68 -12.07
C HIS A 40 3.81 -9.03 -12.17
N ILE A 41 3.07 -8.99 -11.05
CA ILE A 41 1.62 -9.17 -11.06
C ILE A 41 0.89 -8.06 -11.82
N ILE A 42 1.28 -6.81 -11.63
CA ILE A 42 0.73 -5.67 -12.36
C ILE A 42 1.00 -5.84 -13.85
N ASP A 43 2.23 -6.14 -14.25
CA ASP A 43 2.59 -6.37 -15.66
C ASP A 43 1.82 -7.55 -16.25
N PHE A 44 1.65 -8.62 -15.48
CA PHE A 44 0.85 -9.77 -15.88
C PHE A 44 -0.62 -9.40 -16.10
N LEU A 45 -1.25 -8.66 -15.17
CA LEU A 45 -2.62 -8.19 -15.31
C LEU A 45 -2.79 -7.23 -16.50
N LYS A 46 -1.81 -6.34 -16.72
CA LYS A 46 -1.77 -5.45 -17.89
C LYS A 46 -1.74 -6.25 -19.20
N LYS A 47 -0.93 -7.31 -19.27
CA LYS A 47 -0.89 -8.24 -20.42
C LYS A 47 -2.20 -8.99 -20.63
N MET A 48 -2.98 -9.22 -19.58
CA MET A 48 -4.34 -9.78 -19.67
C MET A 48 -5.40 -8.75 -20.09
N GLY A 49 -5.04 -7.48 -20.31
CA GLY A 49 -5.96 -6.41 -20.69
C GLY A 49 -6.56 -5.64 -19.50
N TYR A 50 -6.18 -5.99 -18.27
CA TYR A 50 -6.62 -5.29 -17.07
C TYR A 50 -5.74 -4.08 -16.78
N LEU A 51 -6.01 -2.99 -17.51
CA LEU A 51 -5.37 -1.69 -17.34
C LEU A 51 -6.28 -0.73 -16.57
N LEU A 52 -5.69 0.20 -15.83
CA LEU A 52 -6.45 1.31 -15.28
C LEU A 52 -6.94 2.21 -16.42
N PRO A 53 -8.19 2.71 -16.40
CA PRO A 53 -8.73 3.51 -17.50
C PRO A 53 -7.86 4.70 -17.88
N ALA A 54 -7.29 5.40 -16.90
CA ALA A 54 -6.41 6.56 -17.13
C ALA A 54 -5.06 6.18 -17.75
N GLU A 55 -4.59 4.94 -17.59
CA GLU A 55 -3.32 4.49 -18.17
C GLU A 55 -3.39 4.29 -19.69
N LYS A 56 -4.59 4.04 -20.25
CA LYS A 56 -4.78 3.83 -21.69
C LYS A 56 -4.47 5.08 -22.52
N GLY A 57 -4.54 6.26 -21.92
CA GLY A 57 -4.34 7.54 -22.60
C GLY A 57 -3.00 8.22 -22.30
N LEU A 58 -2.06 7.54 -21.63
CA LEU A 58 -0.76 8.13 -21.29
C LEU A 58 0.16 8.18 -22.51
N SER A 59 0.83 9.33 -22.69
CA SER A 59 1.96 9.44 -23.61
C SER A 59 3.17 8.62 -23.11
N GLU A 60 4.10 8.29 -24.02
CA GLU A 60 5.34 7.60 -23.66
C GLU A 60 6.14 8.35 -22.58
N LEU A 61 6.14 9.68 -22.62
CA LEU A 61 6.78 10.50 -21.60
C LEU A 61 6.10 10.37 -20.23
N GLN A 62 4.77 10.37 -20.19
CA GLN A 62 4.03 10.15 -18.93
C GLN A 62 4.21 8.74 -18.39
N LEU A 63 4.35 7.74 -19.26
CA LEU A 63 4.70 6.37 -18.85
C LEU A 63 6.09 6.33 -18.24
N ALA A 64 7.09 6.95 -18.88
CA ALA A 64 8.45 7.07 -18.35
C ALA A 64 8.48 7.78 -16.99
N ASP A 65 7.72 8.87 -16.85
CA ASP A 65 7.53 9.56 -15.57
C ASP A 65 6.92 8.62 -14.52
N SER A 66 5.87 7.86 -14.87
CA SER A 66 5.24 6.90 -13.97
C SER A 66 6.22 5.84 -13.46
N TYR A 67 7.07 5.31 -14.35
CA TYR A 67 8.12 4.35 -13.97
C TYR A 67 9.18 4.98 -13.07
N SER A 68 9.60 6.21 -13.37
CA SER A 68 10.61 6.94 -12.61
C SER A 68 10.13 7.25 -11.18
N LEU A 69 8.90 7.74 -11.04
CA LEU A 69 8.29 8.03 -9.73
C LEU A 69 8.05 6.75 -8.93
N THR A 70 7.57 5.69 -9.59
CA THR A 70 7.41 4.38 -8.94
C THR A 70 8.75 3.91 -8.38
N SER A 71 9.80 3.90 -9.21
CA SER A 71 11.16 3.53 -8.79
C SER A 71 11.66 4.38 -7.62
N LEU A 72 11.41 5.69 -7.63
CA LEU A 72 11.80 6.58 -6.54
C LEU A 72 11.13 6.21 -5.21
N ILE A 73 9.82 5.91 -5.23
CA ILE A 73 9.08 5.45 -4.05
C ILE A 73 9.67 4.14 -3.53
N LEU A 74 9.88 3.16 -4.43
CA LEU A 74 10.39 1.84 -4.03
C LEU A 74 11.84 1.88 -3.56
N TYR A 75 12.63 2.79 -4.09
CA TYR A 75 14.04 2.89 -3.76
C TYR A 75 14.30 3.68 -2.48
N LYS A 76 13.62 4.83 -2.28
CA LYS A 76 13.86 5.69 -1.11
C LYS A 76 12.87 5.46 0.02
N PHE A 77 11.58 5.60 -0.28
CA PHE A 77 10.55 5.60 0.75
C PHE A 77 10.44 4.22 1.44
N LEU A 78 10.61 3.14 0.68
CA LEU A 78 10.58 1.77 1.23
C LEU A 78 11.68 1.50 2.27
N LYS A 79 12.82 2.20 2.22
CA LYS A 79 13.89 2.05 3.22
C LYS A 79 13.47 2.65 4.55
N TYR A 80 12.90 3.85 4.50
CA TYR A 80 12.40 4.49 5.71
C TYR A 80 11.20 3.77 6.30
N HIS A 81 10.31 3.22 5.46
CA HIS A 81 9.25 2.33 5.91
C HIS A 81 9.81 1.15 6.73
N GLN A 82 10.79 0.43 6.18
CA GLN A 82 11.42 -0.71 6.86
C GLN A 82 12.10 -0.30 8.16
N PHE A 83 12.87 0.78 8.14
CA PHE A 83 13.52 1.31 9.33
C PHE A 83 12.46 1.63 10.40
N ASN A 84 11.45 2.42 10.05
CA ASN A 84 10.43 2.89 10.98
C ASN A 84 9.57 1.76 11.56
N TRP A 85 9.40 0.64 10.86
CA TRP A 85 8.54 -0.46 11.30
C TRP A 85 9.28 -1.59 12.02
N TRP A 86 10.52 -1.89 11.61
CA TRP A 86 11.30 -3.00 12.16
C TRP A 86 12.47 -2.59 13.05
N MET A 87 13.02 -1.39 12.85
CA MET A 87 14.22 -0.94 13.56
C MET A 87 13.91 0.09 14.64
N GLU A 88 12.84 0.88 14.46
CA GLU A 88 12.32 1.76 15.50
C GLU A 88 11.62 0.90 16.56
N LYS A 89 12.10 0.99 17.80
CA LYS A 89 11.76 0.06 18.87
C LYS A 89 10.29 0.18 19.27
N ASP A 90 9.79 1.40 19.45
CA ASP A 90 8.43 1.62 19.94
C ASP A 90 7.41 1.16 18.90
N ASN A 91 7.68 1.43 17.61
CA ASN A 91 6.87 0.94 16.51
C ASN A 91 6.92 -0.59 16.37
N TYR A 92 8.10 -1.20 16.52
CA TYR A 92 8.19 -2.65 16.42
C TYR A 92 7.44 -3.35 17.57
N GLU A 93 7.72 -2.97 18.82
CA GLU A 93 7.15 -3.61 20.00
C GLU A 93 5.66 -3.27 20.20
N GLY A 94 5.27 -2.03 19.92
CA GLY A 94 3.92 -1.52 20.16
C GLY A 94 2.96 -1.59 18.98
N PHE A 95 3.42 -2.00 17.79
CA PHE A 95 2.57 -2.07 16.60
C PHE A 95 2.93 -3.24 15.67
N THR A 96 4.13 -3.27 15.10
CA THR A 96 4.52 -4.25 14.08
C THR A 96 4.46 -5.67 14.62
N LYS A 97 5.02 -5.95 15.79
CA LYS A 97 4.98 -7.29 16.38
C LYS A 97 3.54 -7.71 16.72
N ILE A 98 2.77 -6.80 17.34
CA ILE A 98 1.40 -7.06 17.80
C ILE A 98 0.49 -7.42 16.63
N ILE A 99 0.46 -6.59 15.59
CA ILE A 99 -0.39 -6.84 14.41
C ILE A 99 -0.07 -8.20 13.78
N TYR A 100 1.21 -8.61 13.83
CA TYR A 100 1.63 -9.86 13.26
C TYR A 100 1.49 -11.09 14.16
N GLU A 101 1.38 -10.91 15.48
CA GLU A 101 1.13 -11.98 16.45
C GLU A 101 -0.35 -12.16 16.78
N GLU A 102 -1.15 -11.09 16.75
CA GLU A 102 -2.59 -11.12 17.04
C GLU A 102 -3.42 -11.75 15.91
N ASP A 103 -2.89 -11.78 14.68
CA ASP A 103 -3.64 -12.36 13.58
C ASP A 103 -3.63 -13.90 13.65
N LYS A 104 -4.79 -14.50 13.39
CA LYS A 104 -4.98 -15.97 13.38
C LYS A 104 -4.22 -16.65 12.24
N TRP A 105 -3.60 -15.87 11.37
CA TRP A 105 -2.79 -16.34 10.28
C TRP A 105 -1.32 -16.33 10.68
N ASN A 106 -0.65 -17.49 10.52
CA ASN A 106 0.76 -17.70 10.82
C ASN A 106 1.66 -16.84 9.90
N TRP A 107 1.82 -15.57 10.25
CA TRP A 107 2.56 -14.60 9.46
C TRP A 107 4.05 -14.76 9.68
N ASP A 108 4.78 -15.09 8.60
CA ASP A 108 6.24 -15.19 8.61
C ASP A 108 6.85 -13.77 8.52
N LEU A 109 6.67 -13.03 9.62
CA LEU A 109 7.23 -11.70 9.83
C LEU A 109 8.75 -11.79 9.75
N PRO A 110 9.41 -11.05 8.84
CA PRO A 110 10.86 -11.05 8.82
C PRO A 110 11.39 -10.53 10.16
N ALA A 111 12.34 -11.26 10.73
CA ALA A 111 12.98 -10.85 11.97
C ALA A 111 13.65 -9.47 11.76
N PRO A 112 13.63 -8.58 12.77
CA PRO A 112 14.34 -7.29 12.71
C PRO A 112 15.81 -7.42 12.26
N LYS A 113 16.48 -8.52 12.66
CA LYS A 113 17.86 -8.82 12.21
C LYS A 113 17.98 -8.96 10.70
N THR A 114 17.03 -9.62 10.04
CA THR A 114 16.99 -9.78 8.59
C THR A 114 16.81 -8.44 7.89
N ILE A 115 15.88 -7.61 8.39
CA ILE A 115 15.67 -6.27 7.84
C ILE A 115 16.89 -5.38 8.04
N SER A 116 17.54 -5.46 9.21
CA SER A 116 18.78 -4.77 9.50
C SER A 116 19.90 -5.15 8.52
N SER A 117 20.13 -6.44 8.26
CA SER A 117 21.15 -6.88 7.31
C SER A 117 20.87 -6.37 5.89
N ASN A 118 19.62 -6.47 5.42
CA ASN A 118 19.24 -5.98 4.10
C ASN A 118 19.46 -4.46 3.95
N LEU A 119 19.13 -3.68 4.97
CA LEU A 119 19.38 -2.23 4.98
C LEU A 119 20.89 -1.92 4.95
N GLN A 120 21.69 -2.68 5.71
CA GLN A 120 23.14 -2.51 5.76
C GLN A 120 23.80 -2.82 4.41
N GLU A 121 23.38 -3.90 3.74
CA GLU A 121 23.85 -4.25 2.38
C GLU A 121 23.54 -3.15 1.35
N GLU A 122 22.46 -2.41 1.56
CA GLU A 122 22.05 -1.27 0.74
C GLU A 122 22.70 0.06 1.17
N GLY A 123 23.60 0.04 2.16
CA GLY A 123 24.35 1.21 2.63
C GLY A 123 23.66 2.02 3.74
N TYR A 124 22.53 1.53 4.26
CA TYR A 124 21.75 2.15 5.32
C TYR A 124 22.01 1.46 6.67
N THR A 125 22.83 2.09 7.51
CA THR A 125 23.15 1.62 8.87
C THR A 125 22.34 2.40 9.92
N LEU A 126 22.21 1.86 11.14
CA LEU A 126 21.56 2.55 12.27
C LEU A 126 22.14 3.93 12.58
N ASN A 127 23.42 4.18 12.25
CA ASN A 127 24.05 5.49 12.45
C ASN A 127 23.74 6.50 11.33
N LYS A 128 22.95 6.13 10.32
CA LYS A 128 22.60 6.94 9.14
C LYS A 128 21.10 7.23 9.05
N ILE A 129 20.39 7.22 10.17
CA ILE A 129 18.95 7.48 10.20
C ILE A 129 18.62 8.85 9.62
N ASP A 130 19.44 9.86 9.94
CA ASP A 130 19.28 11.22 9.41
C ASP A 130 19.38 11.24 7.87
N GLN A 131 20.25 10.40 7.29
CA GLN A 131 20.35 10.26 5.85
C GLN A 131 19.10 9.61 5.26
N ILE A 132 18.57 8.55 5.89
CA ILE A 132 17.32 7.90 5.46
C ILE A 132 16.15 8.91 5.51
N TYR A 133 16.12 9.74 6.55
CA TYR A 133 15.11 10.78 6.72
C TYR A 133 15.21 11.84 5.61
N GLU A 134 16.40 12.40 5.38
CA GLU A 134 16.64 13.40 4.33
C GLU A 134 16.32 12.83 2.94
N ASP A 135 16.76 11.61 2.64
CA ASP A 135 16.44 10.94 1.38
C ASP A 135 14.93 10.77 1.18
N THR A 136 14.20 10.49 2.26
CA THR A 136 12.74 10.36 2.23
C THR A 136 12.05 11.70 2.10
N ASP A 137 12.52 12.74 2.79
CA ASP A 137 11.98 14.10 2.65
C ASP A 137 12.15 14.61 1.21
N GLN A 138 13.32 14.40 0.61
CA GLN A 138 13.56 14.73 -0.81
C GLN A 138 12.64 13.93 -1.75
N CYS A 139 12.42 12.64 -1.47
CA CYS A 139 11.47 11.81 -2.22
C CYS A 139 10.05 12.41 -2.16
N LEU A 140 9.58 12.75 -0.96
CA LEU A 140 8.26 13.35 -0.75
C LEU A 140 8.15 14.73 -1.40
N LYS A 141 9.21 15.54 -1.37
CA LYS A 141 9.27 16.83 -2.06
C LYS A 141 9.12 16.68 -3.58
N VAL A 142 9.82 15.71 -4.18
CA VAL A 142 9.70 15.41 -5.62
C VAL A 142 8.27 14.97 -5.95
N LEU A 143 7.70 14.06 -5.16
CA LEU A 143 6.32 13.58 -5.35
C LEU A 143 5.31 14.73 -5.19
N SER A 144 5.45 15.54 -4.14
CA SER A 144 4.59 16.70 -3.90
C SER A 144 4.68 17.70 -5.06
N THR A 145 5.88 17.97 -5.57
CA THR A 145 6.11 18.86 -6.71
C THR A 145 5.45 18.31 -7.98
N LYS A 146 5.63 17.01 -8.26
CA LYS A 146 5.05 16.35 -9.44
C LYS A 146 3.53 16.29 -9.38
N LEU A 147 2.96 16.03 -8.21
CA LEU A 147 1.51 16.05 -8.00
C LEU A 147 0.97 17.48 -8.18
N GLY A 148 1.65 18.48 -7.63
CA GLY A 148 1.26 19.88 -7.71
C GLY A 148 -0.16 20.10 -7.19
N LYS A 149 -1.03 20.65 -8.06
CA LYS A 149 -2.47 20.85 -7.79
C LYS A 149 -3.36 19.74 -8.37
N ASN A 150 -2.76 18.73 -9.00
CA ASN A 150 -3.52 17.64 -9.62
C ASN A 150 -4.06 16.68 -8.55
N LYS A 151 -5.13 15.98 -8.91
CA LYS A 151 -5.69 14.92 -8.06
C LYS A 151 -4.87 13.63 -8.09
N TYR A 152 -4.18 13.37 -9.21
CA TYR A 152 -3.38 12.18 -9.47
C TYR A 152 -2.10 12.58 -10.22
N PHE A 153 -1.03 11.78 -10.12
CA PHE A 153 0.30 12.10 -10.67
C PHE A 153 0.31 12.27 -12.18
N MET A 154 -0.59 11.58 -12.89
CA MET A 154 -0.67 11.59 -14.36
C MET A 154 -1.93 12.29 -14.90
N GLY A 155 -2.64 13.05 -14.07
CA GLY A 155 -3.75 13.90 -14.49
C GLY A 155 -5.13 13.38 -14.06
N MET A 156 -5.99 13.03 -15.02
CA MET A 156 -7.45 12.96 -14.82
C MET A 156 -7.94 11.76 -13.99
N GLY A 157 -7.17 10.68 -13.88
CA GLY A 157 -7.55 9.49 -13.12
C GLY A 157 -6.35 8.76 -12.52
N PRO A 158 -6.59 7.82 -11.60
CA PRO A 158 -5.52 7.07 -10.94
C PRO A 158 -4.81 6.14 -11.92
N THR A 159 -3.50 6.07 -11.79
CA THR A 159 -2.60 5.19 -12.54
C THR A 159 -1.83 4.27 -11.59
N THR A 160 -0.95 3.43 -12.11
CA THR A 160 -0.15 2.51 -11.28
C THR A 160 0.64 3.28 -10.23
N VAL A 161 1.29 4.40 -10.58
CA VAL A 161 2.08 5.20 -9.62
C VAL A 161 1.20 5.75 -8.49
N ASP A 162 -0.05 6.14 -8.78
CA ASP A 162 -0.98 6.59 -7.73
C ASP A 162 -1.33 5.46 -6.76
N CYS A 163 -1.51 4.25 -7.28
CA CYS A 163 -1.76 3.06 -6.45
C CYS A 163 -0.54 2.74 -5.56
N VAL A 164 0.66 2.84 -6.12
CA VAL A 164 1.92 2.65 -5.37
C VAL A 164 2.05 3.71 -4.29
N ALA A 165 1.95 4.98 -4.64
CA ALA A 165 2.08 6.07 -3.67
C ALA A 165 1.02 5.97 -2.54
N TYR A 166 -0.23 5.68 -2.90
CA TYR A 166 -1.30 5.45 -1.93
C TYR A 166 -0.97 4.31 -0.97
N ALA A 167 -0.43 3.18 -1.46
CA ALA A 167 -0.02 2.06 -0.63
C ALA A 167 0.92 2.50 0.50
N PHE A 168 1.99 3.20 0.12
CA PHE A 168 3.00 3.71 1.04
C PHE A 168 2.43 4.75 2.00
N PHE A 169 1.72 5.75 1.50
CA PHE A 169 1.26 6.85 2.35
C PHE A 169 0.13 6.45 3.29
N SER A 170 -0.81 5.64 2.81
CA SER A 170 -1.98 5.23 3.58
C SER A 170 -1.58 4.48 4.84
N ILE A 171 -0.59 3.59 4.78
CA ILE A 171 -0.16 2.85 5.97
C ILE A 171 0.33 3.79 7.06
N HIS A 172 1.08 4.85 6.70
CA HIS A 172 1.73 5.71 7.67
C HIS A 172 0.78 6.77 8.19
N LEU A 173 -0.10 7.29 7.34
CA LEU A 173 -1.09 8.29 7.74
C LEU A 173 -2.26 7.70 8.52
N PHE A 174 -2.60 6.43 8.30
CA PHE A 174 -3.77 5.80 8.90
C PHE A 174 -3.43 4.81 10.02
N SER A 175 -2.17 4.41 10.20
CA SER A 175 -1.74 3.62 11.36
C SER A 175 -1.61 4.48 12.62
N SER A 176 -1.87 3.84 13.76
CA SER A 176 -1.62 4.42 15.08
C SER A 176 -0.24 4.01 15.59
N LEU A 177 0.79 4.30 14.81
CA LEU A 177 2.19 4.02 15.18
C LEU A 177 2.57 4.82 16.44
N PRO A 178 3.24 4.20 17.44
CA PRO A 178 3.79 4.89 18.60
C PRO A 178 4.70 6.06 18.22
N ASN A 179 5.67 5.82 17.33
CA ASN A 179 6.52 6.85 16.74
C ASN A 179 5.96 7.30 15.39
N LYS A 180 5.57 8.58 15.35
CA LYS A 180 4.86 9.22 14.22
C LYS A 180 5.77 9.98 13.27
N SER A 181 7.09 9.86 13.40
CA SER A 181 8.05 10.65 12.61
C SER A 181 7.80 10.60 11.09
N ILE A 182 7.44 9.43 10.56
CA ILE A 182 7.10 9.27 9.14
C ILE A 182 5.77 9.89 8.73
N SER A 183 4.74 9.81 9.58
CA SER A 183 3.45 10.43 9.26
C SER A 183 3.51 11.94 9.39
N GLU A 184 4.29 12.45 10.35
CA GLU A 184 4.65 13.87 10.47
C GLU A 184 5.45 14.35 9.25
N LEU A 185 6.39 13.54 8.75
CA LEU A 185 7.17 13.86 7.55
C LEU A 185 6.27 13.97 6.30
N ILE A 186 5.37 13.01 6.08
CA ILE A 186 4.37 13.09 4.99
C ILE A 186 3.46 14.32 5.18
N SER A 187 3.10 14.63 6.42
CA SER A 187 2.21 15.75 6.76
C SER A 187 2.81 17.12 6.48
N LYS A 188 4.13 17.24 6.25
CA LYS A 188 4.72 18.48 5.72
C LYS A 188 4.18 18.82 4.31
N TYR A 189 3.73 17.81 3.56
CA TYR A 189 3.25 17.93 2.19
C TYR A 189 1.74 17.72 2.12
N GLN A 190 0.97 18.78 2.40
CA GLN A 190 -0.49 18.74 2.50
C GLN A 190 -1.20 18.20 1.25
N ASN A 191 -0.65 18.44 0.06
CA ASN A 191 -1.21 17.88 -1.17
C ASN A 191 -1.09 16.35 -1.24
N LEU A 192 -0.02 15.75 -0.68
CA LEU A 192 0.13 14.29 -0.58
C LEU A 192 -0.83 13.69 0.45
N VAL A 193 -1.08 14.38 1.56
CA VAL A 193 -2.10 13.99 2.55
C VAL A 193 -3.49 13.97 1.89
N GLN A 194 -3.85 15.06 1.21
CA GLN A 194 -5.13 15.15 0.50
C GLN A 194 -5.25 14.11 -0.62
N PHE A 195 -4.18 13.88 -1.39
CA PHE A 195 -4.10 12.80 -2.37
C PHE A 195 -4.40 11.43 -1.74
N THR A 196 -3.81 11.14 -0.59
CA THR A 196 -3.98 9.85 0.10
C THR A 196 -5.43 9.64 0.53
N HIS A 197 -6.07 10.68 1.09
CA HIS A 197 -7.51 10.63 1.42
C HIS A 197 -8.40 10.47 0.18
N ASN A 198 -8.06 11.13 -0.93
CA ASN A 198 -8.81 11.01 -2.18
C ASN A 198 -8.73 9.58 -2.76
N MET A 199 -7.53 8.99 -2.73
CA MET A 199 -7.30 7.60 -3.15
C MET A 199 -8.03 6.61 -2.25
N ALA A 200 -7.99 6.83 -0.93
CA ALA A 200 -8.78 6.09 0.04
C ALA A 200 -10.27 6.10 -0.32
N PHE A 201 -10.87 7.28 -0.45
CA PHE A 201 -12.28 7.41 -0.82
C PHE A 201 -12.62 6.66 -2.13
N LEU A 202 -11.76 6.76 -3.15
CA LEU A 202 -11.96 6.08 -4.42
C LEU A 202 -11.94 4.55 -4.27
N VAL A 203 -10.94 4.02 -3.56
CA VAL A 203 -10.81 2.57 -3.35
C VAL A 203 -12.00 2.00 -2.58
N TYR A 204 -12.58 2.76 -1.66
CA TYR A 204 -13.74 2.34 -0.85
C TYR A 204 -15.06 2.44 -1.62
N THR A 205 -15.22 3.47 -2.44
CA THR A 205 -16.45 3.70 -3.21
C THR A 205 -16.53 2.89 -4.50
N THR A 206 -15.42 2.31 -4.95
CA THR A 206 -15.38 1.40 -6.09
C THR A 206 -16.07 0.08 -5.71
N ASN A 207 -17.38 0.03 -5.94
CA ASN A 207 -18.24 -1.12 -5.67
C ASN A 207 -17.89 -2.31 -6.57
N HIS A 208 -17.47 -3.44 -5.99
CA HIS A 208 -17.69 -4.75 -6.57
C HIS A 208 -18.99 -5.33 -5.98
N LYS A 209 -19.98 -5.64 -6.81
CA LYS A 209 -21.20 -6.40 -6.43
C LYS A 209 -20.77 -7.79 -5.88
N ASN A 210 -21.22 -8.37 -4.75
CA ASN A 210 -22.04 -7.94 -3.57
C ASN A 210 -22.05 -9.11 -2.50
N PRO A 211 -22.68 -9.06 -1.27
CA PRO A 211 -23.83 -8.25 -0.78
C PRO A 211 -23.49 -7.34 0.44
N ALA A 212 -24.19 -6.25 0.80
CA ALA A 212 -25.56 -5.76 0.56
C ALA A 212 -25.55 -4.22 0.30
N PRO A 213 -26.66 -3.59 -0.16
CA PRO A 213 -26.58 -2.27 -0.77
C PRO A 213 -26.40 -1.14 0.27
N LEU A 214 -25.42 -0.26 0.01
CA LEU A 214 -25.10 0.96 0.76
C LEU A 214 -26.31 1.90 0.93
N THR A 215 -27.37 1.73 0.12
CA THR A 215 -28.67 2.41 0.28
C THR A 215 -29.37 2.09 1.60
N ALA A 216 -29.19 0.88 2.15
CA ALA A 216 -29.66 0.54 3.50
C ALA A 216 -28.85 1.26 4.60
N TYR A 217 -27.60 1.62 4.30
CA TYR A 217 -26.69 2.29 5.22
C TYR A 217 -26.89 3.82 5.26
N LEU A 218 -27.22 4.42 4.11
CA LEU A 218 -27.51 5.86 3.99
C LEU A 218 -28.87 6.23 4.62
N ASN A 219 -29.87 5.35 4.56
CA ASN A 219 -31.15 5.56 5.26
C ASN A 219 -31.04 5.49 6.79
N LYS A 220 -29.97 4.90 7.33
CA LYS A 220 -29.70 4.84 8.78
C LYS A 220 -29.05 6.14 9.31
N LYS A 221 -28.49 6.98 8.43
CA LYS A 221 -27.76 8.21 8.76
C LYS A 221 -28.66 9.43 9.00
N LYS A 222 -29.92 9.22 9.39
CA LYS A 222 -30.82 10.30 9.84
C LYS A 222 -30.98 10.39 11.35
N ASN A 223 -30.26 9.62 12.16
CA ASN A 223 -30.26 9.80 13.62
C ASN A 223 -28.88 9.56 14.28
N LYS A 224 -28.40 10.66 14.87
CA LYS A 224 -27.46 10.92 15.98
C LYS A 224 -26.25 10.00 16.24
N GLU A 225 -25.13 10.71 16.47
CA GLU A 225 -23.79 10.23 16.74
C GLU A 225 -23.63 9.75 18.19
N THR A 226 -23.14 8.53 18.38
CA THR A 226 -22.51 8.05 19.63
C THR A 226 -21.47 6.98 19.26
N SER A 227 -20.51 6.71 20.15
CA SER A 227 -19.54 5.58 20.30
C SER A 227 -19.30 4.57 19.14
N GLU A 228 -20.30 4.16 18.37
CA GLU A 228 -20.18 3.45 17.10
C GLU A 228 -19.30 4.19 16.07
N GLN A 229 -19.29 5.53 16.04
CA GLN A 229 -18.43 6.28 15.12
C GLN A 229 -16.93 6.08 15.39
N LYS A 230 -16.55 5.83 16.66
CA LYS A 230 -15.15 5.63 17.05
C LYS A 230 -14.68 4.22 16.64
N LYS A 231 -15.48 3.18 16.94
CA LYS A 231 -15.26 1.81 16.45
C LYS A 231 -15.31 1.71 14.92
N LYS A 232 -16.15 2.52 14.28
CA LYS A 232 -16.27 2.56 12.81
C LYS A 232 -15.08 3.25 12.15
N LYS A 233 -14.54 4.32 12.75
CA LYS A 233 -13.26 4.91 12.34
C LYS A 233 -12.10 3.95 12.59
N GLU A 234 -12.06 3.25 13.72
CA GLU A 234 -11.05 2.22 14.01
C GLU A 234 -11.09 1.08 12.99
N ASN A 235 -12.27 0.58 12.61
CA ASN A 235 -12.42 -0.42 11.55
C ASN A 235 -12.04 0.11 10.16
N GLU A 236 -12.32 1.39 9.88
CA GLU A 236 -11.94 2.06 8.64
C GLU A 236 -10.42 2.22 8.54
N TYR A 237 -9.76 2.63 9.63
CA TYR A 237 -8.30 2.70 9.76
C TYR A 237 -7.68 1.31 9.70
N ALA A 238 -8.25 0.30 10.35
CA ALA A 238 -7.77 -1.09 10.26
C ALA A 238 -7.81 -1.60 8.82
N LEU A 239 -8.86 -1.28 8.06
CA LEU A 239 -8.94 -1.62 6.63
C LEU A 239 -7.93 -0.82 5.79
N HIS A 240 -7.70 0.45 6.08
CA HIS A 240 -6.68 1.25 5.42
C HIS A 240 -5.26 0.76 5.71
N ILE A 241 -4.98 0.38 6.95
CA ILE A 241 -3.74 -0.23 7.39
C ILE A 241 -3.59 -1.58 6.71
N PHE A 242 -4.64 -2.40 6.62
CA PHE A 242 -4.63 -3.66 5.88
C PHE A 242 -4.39 -3.46 4.38
N LEU A 243 -5.06 -2.50 3.75
CA LEU A 243 -4.88 -2.16 2.33
C LEU A 243 -3.50 -1.55 2.07
N GLY A 244 -2.98 -0.75 3.00
CA GLY A 244 -1.63 -0.19 2.95
C GLY A 244 -0.58 -1.27 3.16
N LEU A 245 -0.75 -2.12 4.17
CA LEU A 245 0.09 -3.30 4.46
C LEU A 245 0.15 -4.20 3.25
N THR A 246 -1.00 -4.68 2.76
CA THR A 246 -1.06 -5.52 1.56
C THR A 246 -0.35 -4.83 0.40
N ALA A 247 -0.63 -3.55 0.14
CA ALA A 247 -0.06 -2.77 -0.95
C ALA A 247 1.43 -2.42 -0.79
N LEU A 248 2.01 -2.52 0.42
CA LEU A 248 3.43 -2.30 0.73
C LEU A 248 4.24 -3.59 0.78
N THR A 249 3.63 -4.64 1.33
CA THR A 249 4.19 -6.00 1.35
C THR A 249 4.33 -6.56 -0.05
N LEU A 250 3.47 -6.10 -0.98
CA LEU A 250 3.70 -6.06 -2.42
C LEU A 250 5.17 -5.72 -2.72
N PHE A 251 5.61 -4.49 -2.50
CA PHE A 251 6.81 -3.96 -3.16
C PHE A 251 8.16 -4.53 -2.69
N ARG A 252 8.17 -5.43 -1.70
CA ARG A 252 9.39 -6.10 -1.26
C ARG A 252 9.27 -7.59 -0.96
N GLY A 253 8.10 -8.21 -1.13
CA GLY A 253 7.98 -9.66 -1.01
C GLY A 253 7.69 -10.22 0.38
N TYR A 254 7.15 -9.42 1.31
CA TYR A 254 7.06 -9.80 2.71
C TYR A 254 5.65 -9.67 3.31
N LEU A 255 4.61 -10.30 2.72
CA LEU A 255 3.32 -10.74 3.33
C LEU A 255 2.08 -10.53 2.43
N TYR A 256 0.99 -11.22 2.80
CA TYR A 256 0.12 -12.03 1.94
C TYR A 256 -1.06 -11.33 1.26
N THR A 257 -1.24 -11.61 -0.03
CA THR A 257 -2.58 -11.72 -0.64
C THR A 257 -2.48 -12.74 -1.75
N VAL A 258 -3.25 -13.85 -1.70
CA VAL A 258 -3.62 -14.53 -2.95
C VAL A 258 -4.79 -13.75 -3.48
N ILE A 259 -4.64 -13.21 -4.68
CA ILE A 259 -5.80 -12.70 -5.38
C ILE A 259 -6.22 -13.76 -6.39
N GLN A 260 -7.35 -14.42 -6.13
CA GLN A 260 -7.93 -15.36 -7.10
C GLN A 260 -8.70 -14.58 -8.14
N ALA A 261 -8.23 -14.54 -9.38
CA ALA A 261 -8.99 -13.96 -10.47
C ALA A 261 -10.15 -14.89 -10.85
N LEU A 262 -11.39 -14.39 -10.83
CA LEU A 262 -12.56 -15.13 -11.32
C LEU A 262 -12.76 -14.81 -12.82
N ASN A 263 -13.24 -15.76 -13.62
CA ASN A 263 -13.62 -15.49 -15.02
C ASN A 263 -14.98 -14.79 -15.08
#